data_AF-A0A1Q3EN46-F1
#
_entry.id   AF-A0A1Q3EN46-F1
#
_cell.length_a   1.000
_cell.length_b   1.000
_cell.length_c   1.000
_cell.angle_alpha   90.00
_cell.angle_beta   90.00
_cell.angle_gamma   90.00
#
_symmetry.space_group_name_H-M   'P 1'
#
loop_
_entity.id
_entity.type
_entity.pdbx_description
1 polymer ?
#
loop_
_entity_poly.entity_id
_entity_poly.type
_entity_poly.pdbx_seq_one_letter_code
_entity_poly.pdbx_strand_id
1 'polypeptide(L)'
;MPVHTNKPGYFGKGSVEIGPAAGPGEGPIRRIAISSESLITQPFEGIKTVYDVLEYAARTHGTRRALGWRDIVDIHEEEKEVKKVVGGKEVTEKKKWKYFQLSDYKYINFIELKDAVSEIARGLVEIGVTSDDVFNIFSQTSVNWQLMANACGSISTTIATAYDTLGESGLTHSLNEPECVGLFTNAELLPTLYKVLANTPSIKFVVYDGEPSENLVGDINAVRESIQVFFPSTNSRLGNTKPTENLLSSPYPKPETMGFE
;
A
#
# COMPACT_ATOMS: atom_id res chain seq x y z
N MET A 1 -18.53 -15.77 13.94
CA MET A 1 -19.47 -14.98 14.75
C MET A 1 -19.74 -13.66 14.03
N PRO A 2 -20.99 -13.18 13.91
CA PRO A 2 -21.25 -11.84 13.40
C PRO A 2 -20.60 -10.79 14.34
N VAL A 3 -19.83 -9.87 13.77
CA VAL A 3 -19.13 -8.82 14.51
C VAL A 3 -20.17 -7.82 15.06
N HIS A 4 -20.26 -7.71 16.39
CA HIS A 4 -21.25 -6.89 17.10
C HIS A 4 -20.66 -5.61 17.71
N THR A 5 -19.56 -5.07 17.15
CA THR A 5 -18.84 -3.90 17.69
C THR A 5 -19.62 -2.58 17.59
N ASN A 6 -20.66 -2.51 16.74
CA ASN A 6 -21.49 -1.31 16.57
C ASN A 6 -22.73 -1.24 17.49
N LYS A 7 -22.83 -2.11 18.52
CA LYS A 7 -23.94 -2.03 19.48
C LYS A 7 -23.68 -0.91 20.50
N PRO A 8 -24.67 -0.03 20.77
CA PRO A 8 -24.56 0.92 21.87
C PRO A 8 -24.19 0.22 23.18
N GLY A 9 -23.19 0.75 23.89
CA GLY A 9 -22.68 0.17 25.13
C GLY A 9 -21.64 -0.95 24.98
N TYR A 10 -21.27 -1.34 23.75
CA TYR A 10 -20.24 -2.38 23.54
C TYR A 10 -18.92 -2.06 24.24
N PHE A 11 -18.48 -0.80 24.20
CA PHE A 11 -17.24 -0.36 24.86
C PHE A 11 -17.42 0.00 26.35
N GLY A 12 -18.59 -0.27 26.94
CA GLY A 12 -18.88 -0.02 28.34
C GLY A 12 -18.64 1.45 28.74
N LYS A 13 -17.84 1.65 29.80
CA LYS A 13 -17.47 2.98 30.32
C LYS A 13 -16.41 3.71 29.48
N GLY A 14 -15.95 3.15 28.36
CA GLY A 14 -14.83 3.70 27.59
C GLY A 14 -13.51 3.44 28.31
N SER A 15 -12.86 4.48 28.84
CA SER A 15 -11.55 4.38 29.48
C SER A 15 -11.64 4.30 31.01
N VAL A 16 -11.04 3.28 31.62
CA VAL A 16 -10.98 3.05 33.07
C VAL A 16 -9.55 3.07 33.59
N GLU A 17 -9.37 3.47 34.84
CA GLU A 17 -8.07 3.42 35.52
C GLU A 17 -7.77 2.00 35.96
N ILE A 18 -6.53 1.56 35.71
CA ILE A 18 -6.05 0.21 36.05
C ILE A 18 -4.79 0.24 36.92
N GLY A 19 -4.24 1.43 37.18
CA GLY A 19 -3.04 1.59 38.00
C GLY A 19 -2.77 3.06 38.33
N PRO A 20 -2.01 3.33 39.39
CA PRO A 20 -1.63 4.69 39.78
C PRO A 20 -0.71 5.34 38.73
N ALA A 21 -0.50 6.65 38.85
CA ALA A 21 0.52 7.36 38.07
C ALA A 21 1.92 6.80 38.36
N ALA A 22 2.81 6.75 37.36
CA ALA A 22 4.16 6.21 37.54
C ALA A 22 5.12 7.23 38.17
N GLY A 23 4.83 8.54 38.07
CA GLY A 23 5.63 9.57 38.73
C GLY A 23 4.90 10.90 38.99
N PRO A 24 5.58 11.85 39.67
CA PRO A 24 5.05 13.20 39.91
C PRO A 24 4.80 13.93 38.58
N GLY A 25 3.57 14.41 38.37
CA GLY A 25 3.16 15.12 37.15
C GLY A 25 2.51 14.24 36.08
N GLU A 26 2.37 12.93 36.32
CA GLU A 26 1.73 12.00 35.40
C GLU A 26 0.29 11.64 35.80
N GLY A 27 -0.50 11.20 34.82
CA GLY A 27 -1.84 10.66 35.05
C GLY A 27 -1.83 9.15 35.37
N PRO A 28 -2.91 8.60 35.93
CA PRO A 28 -3.03 7.17 36.18
C PRO A 28 -3.00 6.35 34.87
N ILE A 29 -2.57 5.10 34.96
CA ILE A 29 -2.61 4.17 33.82
C ILE A 29 -4.07 3.86 33.50
N ARG A 30 -4.46 4.06 32.25
CA ARG A 30 -5.83 3.77 31.79
C ARG A 30 -5.86 2.75 30.67
N ARG A 31 -6.93 1.94 30.63
CA ARG A 31 -7.24 1.00 29.55
C ARG A 31 -8.70 1.12 29.14
N ILE A 32 -9.05 0.56 27.98
CA ILE A 32 -10.46 0.40 27.60
C ILE A 32 -11.15 -0.59 28.54
N ALA A 33 -12.36 -0.27 28.98
CA ALA A 33 -13.10 -0.97 30.04
C ALA A 33 -13.29 -2.45 29.77
N ILE A 34 -13.53 -2.82 28.51
CA ILE A 34 -13.76 -4.22 28.11
C ILE A 34 -12.50 -5.08 28.10
N SER A 35 -11.32 -4.47 28.25
CA SER A 35 -10.04 -5.16 28.35
C SER A 35 -9.19 -4.55 29.47
N SER A 36 -9.80 -4.15 30.59
CA SER A 36 -9.06 -3.62 31.74
C SER A 36 -8.12 -4.67 32.33
N GLU A 37 -8.58 -5.91 32.40
CA GLU A 37 -7.90 -7.02 33.09
C GLU A 37 -6.72 -7.62 32.32
N SER A 38 -6.62 -7.39 31.01
CA SER A 38 -5.58 -8.00 30.18
C SER A 38 -5.23 -7.16 28.95
N LEU A 39 -4.02 -7.36 28.43
CA LEU A 39 -3.61 -6.76 27.17
C LEU A 39 -4.21 -7.56 26.01
N ILE A 40 -4.86 -6.86 25.07
CA ILE A 40 -5.35 -7.48 23.84
C ILE A 40 -4.19 -7.63 22.87
N THR A 41 -3.86 -8.86 22.51
CA THR A 41 -2.74 -9.22 21.62
C THR A 41 -3.20 -9.64 20.23
N GLN A 42 -4.51 -9.79 20.01
CA GLN A 42 -5.11 -10.14 18.73
C GLN A 42 -6.50 -9.51 18.59
N PRO A 43 -6.94 -9.13 17.38
CA PRO A 43 -8.29 -8.58 17.18
C PRO A 43 -9.41 -9.56 17.53
N PHE A 44 -9.21 -10.83 17.17
CA PHE A 44 -10.10 -11.96 17.47
C PHE A 44 -9.26 -13.22 17.65
N GLU A 45 -9.84 -14.23 18.30
CA GLU A 45 -9.22 -15.54 18.40
C GLU A 45 -8.89 -16.11 17.01
N GLY A 46 -7.62 -16.47 16.83
CA GLY A 46 -7.12 -17.03 15.56
C GLY A 46 -6.72 -16.00 14.51
N ILE A 47 -6.72 -14.70 14.82
CA ILE A 47 -6.20 -13.64 13.94
C ILE A 47 -4.91 -13.09 14.55
N LYS A 48 -3.77 -13.57 14.08
CA LYS A 48 -2.45 -13.22 14.60
C LYS A 48 -1.69 -12.26 13.70
N THR A 49 -2.00 -12.25 12.40
CA THR A 49 -1.29 -11.48 11.39
C THR A 49 -2.24 -10.56 10.63
N VAL A 50 -1.67 -9.58 9.91
CA VAL A 50 -2.44 -8.75 8.97
C VAL A 50 -3.04 -9.63 7.84
N TYR A 51 -2.34 -10.69 7.43
CA TYR A 51 -2.85 -11.63 6.44
C TYR A 51 -4.07 -12.42 6.96
N ASP A 52 -4.07 -12.81 8.24
CA ASP A 52 -5.21 -13.50 8.85
C ASP A 52 -6.46 -12.62 8.84
N VAL A 53 -6.31 -11.30 8.93
CA VAL A 53 -7.42 -10.34 8.80
C VAL A 53 -8.03 -10.42 7.41
N LEU A 54 -7.20 -10.49 6.36
CA LEU A 54 -7.66 -10.64 4.98
C LEU A 54 -8.37 -11.98 4.77
N GLU A 55 -7.80 -13.09 5.25
CA GLU A 55 -8.43 -14.42 5.17
C GLU A 55 -9.76 -14.46 5.93
N TYR A 56 -9.78 -13.90 7.14
CA TYR A 56 -11.00 -13.76 7.94
C TYR A 56 -12.06 -12.95 7.20
N ALA A 57 -11.68 -11.82 6.59
CA ALA A 57 -12.59 -10.95 5.87
C ALA A 57 -13.17 -11.65 4.63
N ALA A 58 -12.36 -12.36 3.84
CA ALA A 58 -12.81 -13.18 2.72
C ALA A 58 -13.82 -14.25 3.16
N ARG A 59 -13.48 -15.03 4.19
CA ARG A 59 -14.36 -16.08 4.73
C ARG A 59 -15.67 -15.54 5.31
N THR A 60 -15.63 -14.38 5.96
CA THR A 60 -16.77 -13.85 6.72
C THR A 60 -17.69 -12.95 5.87
N HIS A 61 -17.12 -12.20 4.93
CA HIS A 61 -17.84 -11.21 4.14
C HIS A 61 -18.08 -11.63 2.69
N GLY A 62 -17.34 -12.63 2.18
CA GLY A 62 -17.60 -13.27 0.89
C GLY A 62 -17.75 -12.27 -0.25
N THR A 63 -18.91 -12.31 -0.92
CA THR A 63 -19.22 -11.50 -2.10
C THR A 63 -19.62 -10.05 -1.82
N ARG A 64 -19.50 -9.58 -0.57
CA ARG A 64 -19.72 -8.16 -0.25
C ARG A 64 -18.63 -7.28 -0.87
N ARG A 65 -19.00 -6.07 -1.29
CA ARG A 65 -18.08 -5.05 -1.84
C ARG A 65 -16.98 -4.74 -0.82
N ALA A 66 -15.72 -5.01 -1.19
CA ALA A 66 -14.55 -4.84 -0.34
C ALA A 66 -13.77 -3.57 -0.68
N LEU A 67 -13.35 -3.44 -1.95
CA LEU A 67 -12.68 -2.26 -2.48
C LEU A 67 -13.49 -1.69 -3.64
N GLY A 68 -13.53 -0.37 -3.76
CA GLY A 68 -14.22 0.32 -4.84
C GLY A 68 -13.37 1.43 -5.44
N TRP A 69 -13.56 1.66 -6.74
CA TRP A 69 -12.86 2.69 -7.50
C TRP A 69 -13.75 3.27 -8.59
N ARG A 70 -13.26 4.33 -9.24
CA ARG A 70 -13.89 4.95 -10.40
C ARG A 70 -12.81 5.19 -11.45
N ASP A 71 -13.13 4.96 -12.70
CA ASP A 71 -12.22 5.26 -13.79
C ASP A 71 -12.40 6.72 -14.21
N ILE A 72 -11.33 7.33 -14.73
CA ILE A 72 -11.42 8.60 -15.42
C ILE A 72 -11.96 8.33 -16.82
N VAL A 73 -13.13 8.89 -17.11
CA VAL A 73 -13.82 8.77 -18.40
C VAL A 73 -13.39 9.90 -19.34
N ASP A 74 -13.25 11.11 -18.81
CA ASP A 74 -12.86 12.28 -19.59
C ASP A 74 -12.16 13.32 -18.69
N ILE A 75 -11.38 14.21 -19.29
CA ILE A 75 -10.67 15.30 -18.62
C ILE A 75 -11.04 16.61 -19.31
N HIS A 76 -11.81 17.44 -18.62
CA HIS A 76 -12.23 18.75 -19.10
C HIS A 76 -11.19 19.80 -18.69
N GLU A 77 -10.62 20.51 -19.65
CA GLU A 77 -9.65 21.60 -19.39
C GLU A 77 -10.34 22.98 -19.45
N GLU A 78 -10.20 23.78 -18.41
CA GLU A 78 -10.60 25.19 -18.39
C GLU A 78 -9.39 26.11 -18.20
N GLU A 79 -9.21 27.12 -19.06
CA GLU A 79 -8.24 28.19 -18.83
C GLU A 79 -8.84 29.27 -17.93
N LYS A 80 -8.19 29.53 -16.79
CA LYS A 80 -8.53 30.64 -15.89
C LYS A 80 -7.35 31.59 -15.77
N GLU A 81 -7.62 32.88 -15.96
CA GLU A 81 -6.66 33.94 -15.67
C GLU A 81 -6.61 34.17 -14.17
N VAL A 82 -5.46 33.89 -13.56
CA VAL A 82 -5.21 34.12 -12.14
C VAL A 82 -4.25 35.27 -12.00
N LYS A 83 -4.70 36.35 -11.37
CA LYS A 83 -3.83 37.47 -11.02
C LYS A 83 -2.99 37.09 -9.81
N LYS A 84 -1.67 37.16 -9.94
CA LYS A 84 -0.73 37.09 -8.82
C LYS A 84 0.05 38.39 -8.74
N VAL A 85 0.34 38.83 -7.53
CA VAL A 85 1.28 39.93 -7.31
C VAL A 85 2.65 39.31 -7.03
N VAL A 86 3.60 39.50 -7.95
CA VAL A 86 5.01 39.07 -7.77
C VAL A 86 5.87 40.32 -7.80
N GLY A 87 6.56 40.61 -6.69
CA GLY A 87 7.41 41.82 -6.56
C GLY A 87 6.66 43.14 -6.69
N GLY A 88 5.38 43.20 -6.28
CA GLY A 88 4.56 44.43 -6.33
C GLY A 88 3.94 44.77 -7.69
N LYS A 89 4.11 43.91 -8.71
CA LYS A 89 3.43 44.02 -10.01
C LYS A 89 2.36 42.93 -10.15
N GLU A 90 1.17 43.30 -10.63
CA GLU A 90 0.14 42.33 -11.04
C GLU A 90 0.62 41.61 -12.30
N VAL A 91 0.77 40.29 -12.20
CA VAL A 91 1.04 39.38 -13.32
C VAL A 91 -0.18 38.49 -13.49
N THR A 92 -0.77 38.50 -14.67
CA THR A 92 -1.83 37.56 -15.05
C THR A 92 -1.19 36.26 -15.54
N GLU A 93 -1.33 35.19 -14.77
CA GLU A 93 -0.93 33.85 -15.19
C GLU A 93 -2.17 33.08 -15.68
N LYS A 94 -2.12 32.55 -16.90
CA LYS A 94 -3.12 31.58 -17.36
C LYS A 94 -2.85 30.23 -16.69
N LYS A 95 -3.78 29.79 -15.86
CA LYS A 95 -3.76 28.44 -15.27
C LYS A 95 -4.80 27.56 -15.95
N LYS A 96 -4.38 26.41 -16.44
CA LYS A 96 -5.27 25.34 -16.89
C LYS A 96 -5.73 24.52 -15.68
N TRP A 97 -7.04 24.47 -15.47
CA TRP A 97 -7.67 23.60 -14.48
C TRP A 97 -8.16 22.34 -15.20
N LYS A 98 -7.89 21.18 -14.60
CA LYS A 98 -8.38 19.89 -15.10
C LYS A 98 -9.53 19.42 -14.20
N TYR A 99 -10.67 19.13 -14.81
CA TYR A 99 -11.83 18.55 -14.15
C TYR A 99 -12.03 17.12 -14.67
N PHE A 100 -11.93 16.15 -13.78
CA PHE A 100 -12.02 14.73 -14.13
C PHE A 100 -13.49 14.29 -14.11
N GLN A 101 -13.99 13.83 -15.24
CA GLN A 101 -15.24 13.10 -15.33
C GLN A 101 -14.99 11.65 -14.97
N LEU A 102 -15.64 11.17 -13.92
CA LEU A 102 -15.43 9.83 -13.37
C LEU A 102 -16.58 8.89 -13.71
N SER A 103 -16.30 7.60 -13.92
CA SER A 103 -17.29 6.55 -14.17
C SER A 103 -18.20 6.30 -12.97
N ASP A 104 -19.18 5.40 -13.07
CA ASP A 104 -19.80 4.82 -11.87
C ASP A 104 -18.78 4.04 -11.04
N TYR A 105 -19.10 3.83 -9.76
CA TYR A 105 -18.26 3.00 -8.89
C TYR A 105 -18.22 1.55 -9.37
N LYS A 106 -17.00 1.04 -9.47
CA LYS A 106 -16.68 -0.36 -9.64
C LYS A 106 -16.21 -0.94 -8.32
N TYR A 107 -16.36 -2.24 -8.15
CA TYR A 107 -15.98 -2.92 -6.92
C TYR A 107 -15.40 -4.30 -7.19
N ILE A 108 -14.50 -4.72 -6.31
CA ILE A 108 -14.18 -6.13 -6.09
C ILE A 108 -14.71 -6.55 -4.73
N ASN A 109 -15.10 -7.81 -4.62
CA ASN A 109 -15.55 -8.41 -3.37
C ASN A 109 -14.38 -8.97 -2.54
N PHE A 110 -14.65 -9.44 -1.32
CA PHE A 110 -13.58 -9.89 -0.42
C PHE A 110 -12.89 -11.19 -0.89
N ILE A 111 -13.57 -12.03 -1.66
CA ILE A 111 -12.97 -13.25 -2.25
C ILE A 111 -12.01 -12.83 -3.37
N GLU A 112 -12.48 -11.99 -4.30
CA GLU A 112 -11.65 -11.45 -5.39
C GLU A 112 -10.43 -10.68 -4.87
N LEU A 113 -10.60 -9.90 -3.80
CA LEU A 113 -9.49 -9.22 -3.13
C LEU A 113 -8.43 -10.20 -2.63
N LYS A 114 -8.84 -11.25 -1.90
CA LYS A 114 -7.91 -12.27 -1.40
C LYS A 114 -7.17 -12.98 -2.55
N ASP A 115 -7.89 -13.30 -3.61
CA ASP A 115 -7.31 -14.05 -4.74
C ASP A 115 -6.31 -13.18 -5.52
N ALA A 116 -6.64 -11.91 -5.76
CA ALA A 116 -5.71 -10.94 -6.38
C ALA A 116 -4.46 -10.70 -5.51
N VAL A 117 -4.61 -10.60 -4.18
CA VAL A 117 -3.48 -10.51 -3.25
C VAL A 117 -2.58 -11.74 -3.35
N SER A 118 -3.16 -12.94 -3.41
CA SER A 118 -2.39 -14.18 -3.54
C SER A 118 -1.63 -14.26 -4.88
N GLU A 119 -2.24 -13.79 -5.97
CA GLU A 119 -1.60 -13.74 -7.29
C GLU A 119 -0.38 -12.82 -7.31
N ILE A 120 -0.50 -11.62 -6.76
CA ILE A 120 0.61 -10.66 -6.70
C ILE A 120 1.71 -11.19 -5.78
N ALA A 121 1.34 -11.76 -4.62
CA ALA A 121 2.29 -12.35 -3.68
C ALA A 121 3.12 -13.48 -4.33
N ARG A 122 2.48 -14.36 -5.12
CA ARG A 122 3.18 -15.39 -5.90
C ARG A 122 4.19 -14.80 -6.86
N GLY A 123 3.84 -13.69 -7.52
CA GLY A 123 4.73 -12.95 -8.40
C GLY A 123 5.95 -12.39 -7.71
N LEU A 124 5.75 -11.74 -6.57
CA LEU A 124 6.84 -11.21 -5.77
C LEU A 124 7.80 -12.33 -5.33
N VAL A 125 7.27 -13.46 -4.88
CA VAL A 125 8.09 -14.64 -4.51
C VAL A 125 8.79 -15.24 -5.73
N GLU A 126 8.13 -15.29 -6.88
CA GLU A 126 8.71 -15.84 -8.13
C GLU A 126 9.90 -15.01 -8.63
N ILE A 127 9.83 -13.69 -8.53
CA ILE A 127 10.94 -12.80 -8.89
C ILE A 127 12.02 -12.71 -7.80
N GLY A 128 11.81 -13.36 -6.65
CA GLY A 128 12.80 -13.51 -5.59
C GLY A 128 12.72 -12.50 -4.45
N VAL A 129 11.59 -11.82 -4.27
CA VAL A 129 11.33 -11.01 -3.06
C VAL A 129 11.11 -11.93 -1.86
N THR A 130 11.72 -11.59 -0.73
CA THR A 130 11.72 -12.37 0.51
C THR A 130 11.25 -11.53 1.70
N SER A 131 11.19 -12.15 2.89
CA SER A 131 10.88 -11.48 4.14
C SER A 131 12.00 -10.56 4.66
N ASP A 132 13.23 -10.76 4.18
CA ASP A 132 14.39 -9.96 4.57
C ASP A 132 14.50 -8.66 3.75
N ASP A 133 13.67 -8.54 2.70
CA ASP A 133 13.63 -7.38 1.82
C ASP A 133 12.63 -6.32 2.29
N VAL A 134 12.88 -5.08 1.86
CA VAL A 134 11.90 -3.98 1.92
C VAL A 134 11.40 -3.66 0.51
N PHE A 135 10.07 -3.61 0.34
CA PHE A 135 9.44 -3.24 -0.92
C PHE A 135 8.76 -1.87 -0.81
N ASN A 136 9.06 -0.95 -1.73
CA ASN A 136 8.48 0.39 -1.68
C ASN A 136 7.12 0.45 -2.38
N ILE A 137 6.24 1.34 -1.93
CA ILE A 137 5.01 1.69 -2.62
C ILE A 137 5.00 3.21 -2.86
N PHE A 138 5.30 3.62 -4.08
CA PHE A 138 5.35 5.00 -4.55
C PHE A 138 4.16 5.30 -5.46
N SER A 139 3.01 5.59 -4.85
CA SER A 139 1.72 5.75 -5.54
C SER A 139 0.73 6.48 -4.63
N GLN A 140 -0.29 7.09 -5.22
CA GLN A 140 -1.48 7.49 -4.47
C GLN A 140 -2.24 6.27 -3.94
N THR A 141 -3.16 6.49 -2.99
CA THR A 141 -4.03 5.42 -2.48
C THR A 141 -4.96 4.95 -3.61
N SER A 142 -4.81 3.69 -4.02
CA SER A 142 -5.59 3.06 -5.08
C SER A 142 -5.90 1.60 -4.74
N VAL A 143 -6.68 0.92 -5.59
CA VAL A 143 -6.91 -0.52 -5.46
C VAL A 143 -5.59 -1.29 -5.56
N ASN A 144 -4.75 -0.98 -6.55
CA ASN A 144 -3.47 -1.66 -6.75
C ASN A 144 -2.48 -1.38 -5.61
N TRP A 145 -2.52 -0.17 -5.03
CA TRP A 145 -1.78 0.13 -3.80
C TRP A 145 -2.18 -0.82 -2.67
N GLN A 146 -3.48 -1.01 -2.44
CA GLN A 146 -4.00 -1.90 -1.39
C GLN A 146 -3.64 -3.36 -1.67
N LEU A 147 -3.74 -3.78 -2.92
CA LEU A 147 -3.38 -5.13 -3.34
C LEU A 147 -1.89 -5.42 -3.10
N MET A 148 -1.01 -4.50 -3.49
CA MET A 148 0.44 -4.64 -3.30
C MET A 148 0.82 -4.68 -1.82
N ALA A 149 0.25 -3.80 -1.00
CA ALA A 149 0.50 -3.76 0.44
C ALA A 149 0.08 -5.07 1.13
N ASN A 150 -1.12 -5.58 0.80
CA ASN A 150 -1.59 -6.87 1.33
C ASN A 150 -0.78 -8.06 0.79
N ALA A 151 -0.30 -7.99 -0.45
CA ALA A 151 0.55 -9.04 -1.04
C ALA A 151 1.89 -9.12 -0.32
N CYS A 152 2.58 -7.99 -0.12
CA CYS A 152 3.83 -7.94 0.66
C CYS A 152 3.60 -8.46 2.08
N GLY A 153 2.54 -8.01 2.75
CA GLY A 153 2.17 -8.47 4.08
C GLY A 153 1.87 -9.98 4.15
N SER A 154 1.35 -10.58 3.08
CA SER A 154 1.07 -12.03 3.02
C SER A 154 2.31 -12.92 2.95
N ILE A 155 3.45 -12.34 2.51
CA ILE A 155 4.74 -13.03 2.40
C ILE A 155 5.78 -12.48 3.40
N SER A 156 5.32 -11.76 4.43
CA SER A 156 6.15 -11.15 5.48
C SER A 156 7.17 -10.13 4.97
N THR A 157 6.96 -9.54 3.79
CA THR A 157 7.84 -8.50 3.25
C THR A 157 7.44 -7.15 3.82
N THR A 158 8.42 -6.45 4.41
CA THR A 158 8.24 -5.09 4.92
C THR A 158 7.96 -4.12 3.77
N ILE A 159 7.05 -3.17 3.98
CA ILE A 159 6.80 -2.10 3.03
C ILE A 159 7.31 -0.75 3.53
N ALA A 160 7.86 0.04 2.61
CA ALA A 160 8.11 1.46 2.80
C ALA A 160 7.18 2.26 1.87
N THR A 161 6.51 3.30 2.37
CA THR A 161 5.56 4.08 1.56
C THR A 161 6.16 5.43 1.18
N ALA A 162 6.05 5.82 -0.09
CA ALA A 162 6.43 7.13 -0.57
C ALA A 162 5.22 7.84 -1.20
N TYR A 163 4.99 9.10 -0.79
CA TYR A 163 3.96 9.95 -1.40
C TYR A 163 4.37 10.34 -2.83
N ASP A 164 3.40 10.41 -3.72
CA ASP A 164 3.54 10.86 -5.11
C ASP A 164 4.09 12.29 -5.26
N THR A 165 3.95 13.11 -4.22
CA THR A 165 4.40 14.51 -4.15
C THR A 165 5.80 14.71 -3.58
N LEU A 166 6.51 13.63 -3.23
CA LEU A 166 7.78 13.68 -2.52
C LEU A 166 8.95 14.25 -3.35
N GLY A 167 8.81 14.24 -4.69
CA GLY A 167 9.84 14.69 -5.62
C GLY A 167 11.08 13.79 -5.64
N GLU A 168 12.05 14.13 -6.51
CA GLU A 168 13.22 13.27 -6.78
C GLU A 168 14.12 13.04 -5.56
N SER A 169 14.41 14.11 -4.79
CA SER A 169 15.28 14.02 -3.61
C SER A 169 14.68 13.16 -2.51
N GLY A 170 13.41 13.40 -2.17
CA GLY A 170 12.76 12.63 -1.13
C GLY A 170 12.47 11.19 -1.56
N LEU A 171 12.17 10.94 -2.84
CA LEU A 171 12.05 9.57 -3.36
C LEU A 171 13.39 8.83 -3.31
N THR A 172 14.51 9.49 -3.66
CA THR A 172 15.84 8.88 -3.55
C THR A 172 16.13 8.47 -2.10
N HIS A 173 15.82 9.33 -1.15
CA HIS A 173 16.00 9.04 0.28
C HIS A 173 15.12 7.88 0.75
N SER A 174 13.83 7.88 0.40
CA SER A 174 12.88 6.84 0.84
C SER A 174 13.18 5.45 0.25
N LEU A 175 13.87 5.38 -0.89
CA LEU A 175 14.33 4.13 -1.47
C LEU A 175 15.65 3.64 -0.84
N ASN A 176 16.59 4.55 -0.58
CA ASN A 176 17.93 4.21 -0.09
C ASN A 176 17.98 3.93 1.41
N GLU A 177 17.28 4.71 2.25
CA GLU A 177 17.36 4.56 3.70
C GLU A 177 16.99 3.14 4.17
N PRO A 178 15.90 2.51 3.69
CA PRO A 178 15.58 1.12 4.02
C PRO A 178 16.12 0.11 2.99
N GLU A 179 17.00 0.53 2.07
CA GLU A 179 17.59 -0.32 1.02
C GLU A 179 16.56 -1.13 0.20
N CYS A 180 15.50 -0.44 -0.28
CA CYS A 180 14.39 -1.12 -0.97
C CYS A 180 14.87 -1.97 -2.15
N VAL A 181 14.43 -3.23 -2.23
CA VAL A 181 14.78 -4.15 -3.33
C VAL A 181 13.95 -3.89 -4.59
N GLY A 182 12.77 -3.31 -4.43
CA GLY A 182 11.85 -3.02 -5.52
C GLY A 182 10.75 -2.08 -5.10
N LEU A 183 9.91 -1.68 -6.05
CA LEU A 183 8.78 -0.80 -5.77
C LEU A 183 7.57 -1.04 -6.67
N PHE A 184 6.40 -0.63 -6.17
CA PHE A 184 5.19 -0.41 -6.97
C PHE A 184 4.98 1.08 -7.25
N THR A 185 4.61 1.43 -8.49
CA THR A 185 4.25 2.80 -8.87
C THR A 185 3.23 2.87 -10.01
N ASN A 186 2.85 4.07 -10.43
CA ASN A 186 1.94 4.30 -11.55
C ASN A 186 2.71 4.87 -12.75
N ALA A 187 2.20 4.67 -13.97
CA ALA A 187 2.81 5.13 -15.20
C ALA A 187 3.19 6.63 -15.19
N GLU A 188 2.36 7.48 -14.59
CA GLU A 188 2.58 8.92 -14.46
C GLU A 188 3.75 9.30 -13.54
N LEU A 189 4.17 8.39 -12.65
CA LEU A 189 5.25 8.59 -11.69
C LEU A 189 6.58 7.97 -12.16
N LEU A 190 6.55 7.09 -13.18
CA LEU A 190 7.75 6.50 -13.76
C LEU A 190 8.81 7.51 -14.24
N PRO A 191 8.48 8.70 -14.79
CA PRO A 191 9.49 9.68 -15.16
C PRO A 191 10.30 10.19 -13.95
N THR A 192 9.66 10.33 -12.80
CA THR A 192 10.34 10.72 -11.55
C THR A 192 11.21 9.58 -11.05
N LEU A 193 10.70 8.34 -11.09
CA LEU A 193 11.48 7.15 -10.74
C LEU A 193 12.74 7.02 -11.61
N TYR A 194 12.59 7.13 -12.93
CA TYR A 194 13.69 7.00 -13.89
C TYR A 194 14.89 7.88 -13.54
N LYS A 195 14.64 9.14 -13.16
CA LYS A 195 15.68 10.10 -12.78
C LYS A 195 16.43 9.73 -11.50
N VAL A 196 15.81 9.00 -10.58
CA VAL A 196 16.43 8.61 -9.30
C VAL A 196 17.07 7.22 -9.34
N LEU A 197 16.77 6.40 -10.36
CA LEU A 197 17.27 5.03 -10.45
C LEU A 197 18.80 4.94 -10.44
N ALA A 198 19.50 5.91 -11.07
CA ALA A 198 20.96 5.97 -11.05
C ALA A 198 21.54 6.09 -9.62
N ASN A 199 20.79 6.67 -8.69
CA ASN A 199 21.19 6.93 -7.30
C ASN A 199 20.53 5.97 -6.30
N THR A 200 19.83 4.93 -6.77
CA THR A 200 19.13 3.94 -5.92
C THR A 200 19.59 2.52 -6.26
N PRO A 201 20.81 2.13 -5.82
CA PRO A 201 21.49 0.91 -6.27
C PRO A 201 20.80 -0.39 -5.84
N SER A 202 20.01 -0.37 -4.76
CA SER A 202 19.30 -1.55 -4.23
C SER A 202 18.13 -1.99 -5.10
N ILE A 203 17.56 -1.08 -5.90
CA ILE A 203 16.36 -1.34 -6.71
C ILE A 203 16.65 -2.33 -7.84
N LYS A 204 15.95 -3.46 -7.83
CA LYS A 204 16.00 -4.51 -8.84
C LYS A 204 14.66 -4.69 -9.54
N PHE A 205 13.55 -4.42 -8.85
CA PHE A 205 12.21 -4.69 -9.39
C PHE A 205 11.36 -3.43 -9.43
N VAL A 206 10.80 -3.14 -10.59
CA VAL A 206 9.82 -2.04 -10.77
C VAL A 206 8.51 -2.65 -11.23
N VAL A 207 7.50 -2.64 -10.37
CA VAL A 207 6.14 -3.04 -10.71
C VAL A 207 5.33 -1.78 -10.95
N TYR A 208 4.58 -1.69 -12.05
CA TYR A 208 3.81 -0.47 -12.32
C TYR A 208 2.49 -0.74 -13.04
N ASP A 209 1.47 0.06 -12.76
CA ASP A 209 0.20 0.05 -13.52
C ASP A 209 0.04 1.29 -14.42
N GLY A 210 -0.97 1.26 -15.28
CA GLY A 210 -1.24 2.33 -16.25
C GLY A 210 -0.41 2.23 -17.53
N GLU A 211 -0.55 3.23 -18.39
CA GLU A 211 0.08 3.28 -19.71
C GLU A 211 1.26 4.26 -19.70
N PRO A 212 2.52 3.78 -19.75
CA PRO A 212 3.69 4.65 -19.76
C PRO A 212 3.86 5.26 -21.14
N SER A 213 4.55 6.41 -21.21
CA SER A 213 4.97 6.98 -22.49
C SER A 213 5.89 6.02 -23.25
N GLU A 214 5.85 6.09 -24.59
CA GLU A 214 6.70 5.29 -25.46
C GLU A 214 8.18 5.37 -25.02
N ASN A 215 8.87 4.22 -25.05
CA ASN A 215 10.28 4.03 -24.70
C ASN A 215 10.67 4.13 -23.20
N LEU A 216 9.85 4.71 -22.32
CA LEU A 216 10.25 4.92 -20.92
C LEU A 216 10.61 3.62 -20.17
N VAL A 217 9.88 2.53 -20.44
CA VAL A 217 10.20 1.21 -19.87
C VAL A 217 11.55 0.69 -20.39
N GLY A 218 11.87 0.93 -21.66
CA GLY A 218 13.16 0.61 -22.24
C GLY A 218 14.29 1.40 -21.58
N ASP A 219 14.09 2.70 -21.40
CA ASP A 219 15.05 3.60 -20.74
C ASP A 219 15.30 3.17 -19.30
N ILE A 220 14.26 2.80 -18.54
CA ILE A 220 14.39 2.27 -17.17
C ILE A 220 15.24 0.99 -17.13
N ASN A 221 14.98 0.03 -18.03
CA ASN A 221 15.77 -1.21 -18.11
C ASN A 221 17.23 -0.92 -18.50
N ALA A 222 17.48 0.14 -19.27
CA ALA A 222 18.83 0.53 -19.69
C ALA A 222 19.64 1.22 -18.59
N VAL A 223 19.02 1.67 -17.49
CA VAL A 223 19.75 2.32 -16.37
C VAL A 223 20.75 1.35 -15.74
N ARG A 224 20.33 0.11 -15.51
CA ARG A 224 21.17 -0.99 -15.00
C ARG A 224 20.59 -2.33 -15.42
N GLU A 225 21.44 -3.28 -15.84
CA GLU A 225 21.04 -4.64 -16.24
C GLU A 225 20.29 -5.43 -15.15
N SER A 226 20.48 -5.08 -13.87
CA SER A 226 19.81 -5.73 -12.75
C SER A 226 18.33 -5.35 -12.60
N ILE A 227 17.88 -4.28 -13.27
CA ILE A 227 16.51 -3.79 -13.16
C ILE A 227 15.60 -4.61 -14.06
N GLN A 228 14.50 -5.10 -13.50
CA GLN A 228 13.43 -5.78 -14.20
C GLN A 228 12.12 -5.03 -13.97
N VAL A 229 11.46 -4.68 -15.07
CA VAL A 229 10.19 -3.95 -15.05
C VAL A 229 9.04 -4.91 -15.34
N PHE A 230 8.03 -4.92 -14.47
CA PHE A 230 6.86 -5.76 -14.55
C PHE A 230 5.58 -4.92 -14.60
N PHE A 231 4.66 -5.35 -15.44
CA PHE A 231 3.28 -4.85 -15.43
C PHE A 231 2.41 -5.88 -14.69
N PRO A 232 1.72 -5.52 -13.60
CA PRO A 232 0.76 -6.38 -12.95
C PRO A 232 -0.49 -6.44 -13.84
N SER A 233 -0.48 -7.33 -14.82
CA SER A 233 -1.75 -7.74 -15.42
C SER A 233 -2.51 -8.52 -14.35
N THR A 234 -3.71 -8.05 -14.02
CA THR A 234 -4.70 -8.80 -13.22
C THR A 234 -5.10 -10.14 -13.87
N ASN A 235 -4.55 -10.48 -15.04
CA ASN A 235 -4.79 -11.71 -15.79
C ASN A 235 -3.51 -12.22 -16.47
N SER A 236 -2.58 -12.79 -15.70
CA SER A 236 -1.39 -13.52 -16.18
C SER A 236 -0.19 -12.67 -16.60
N ARG A 237 0.84 -12.74 -15.74
CA ARG A 237 2.26 -12.90 -16.10
C ARG A 237 3.14 -13.12 -14.86
N LEU A 238 2.64 -12.75 -13.68
CA LEU A 238 3.35 -12.92 -12.41
C LEU A 238 2.89 -14.13 -11.58
N GLY A 239 1.81 -14.85 -11.93
CA GLY A 239 1.17 -15.78 -10.98
C GLY A 239 0.81 -17.18 -11.46
N ASN A 240 1.21 -17.59 -12.67
CA ASN A 240 0.66 -18.79 -13.34
C ASN A 240 1.50 -20.08 -13.22
N THR A 241 2.57 -20.11 -12.46
CA THR A 241 3.51 -21.26 -12.48
C THR A 241 3.56 -22.11 -11.21
N LYS A 242 3.00 -21.66 -10.07
CA LYS A 242 3.05 -22.41 -8.79
C LYS A 242 1.66 -22.61 -8.16
N PRO A 243 1.28 -23.86 -7.80
CA PRO A 243 0.05 -24.14 -7.05
C PRO A 243 0.02 -23.37 -5.72
N THR A 244 -1.17 -22.94 -5.30
CA THR A 244 -1.45 -22.27 -4.01
C THR A 244 -0.89 -23.06 -2.82
N GLU A 245 -0.84 -24.39 -2.93
CA GLU A 245 -0.33 -25.30 -1.89
C GLU A 245 1.20 -25.24 -1.72
N ASN A 246 1.97 -24.78 -2.71
CA ASN A 246 3.44 -24.73 -2.61
C ASN A 246 3.99 -23.41 -2.05
N LEU A 247 3.14 -22.43 -1.75
CA LEU A 247 3.51 -21.34 -0.85
C LEU A 247 3.49 -21.79 0.63
N LEU A 248 2.87 -22.94 0.95
CA LEU A 248 2.80 -23.51 2.30
C LEU A 248 4.17 -23.93 2.86
N SER A 249 5.26 -23.82 2.09
CA SER A 249 6.63 -24.14 2.50
C SER A 249 7.56 -22.92 2.72
N SER A 250 7.10 -21.68 2.54
CA SER A 250 7.84 -20.44 2.87
C SER A 250 7.00 -19.59 3.84
N PRO A 251 7.58 -18.89 4.84
CA PRO A 251 6.92 -18.71 6.11
C PRO A 251 5.78 -17.70 5.98
N TYR A 252 4.57 -18.17 6.23
CA TYR A 252 3.50 -17.29 6.70
C TYR A 252 4.07 -16.34 7.75
N PRO A 253 3.61 -15.08 7.78
CA PRO A 253 3.99 -14.18 8.85
C PRO A 253 3.75 -14.87 10.18
N LYS A 254 4.78 -14.96 11.00
CA LYS A 254 4.65 -15.39 12.37
C LYS A 254 4.74 -14.16 13.25
N PRO A 255 4.22 -14.19 14.49
CA PRO A 255 4.40 -13.09 15.42
C PRO A 255 5.87 -12.64 15.54
N GLU A 256 6.82 -13.56 15.38
CA GLU A 256 8.26 -13.30 15.50
C GLU A 256 8.88 -12.70 14.23
N THR A 257 8.21 -12.75 13.07
CA THR A 257 8.72 -12.17 11.81
C THR A 257 8.14 -10.78 11.52
N MET A 258 7.18 -10.33 12.31
CA MET A 258 6.57 -9.00 12.22
C MET A 258 7.33 -8.09 13.19
N GLY A 259 8.40 -7.45 12.70
CA GLY A 259 9.37 -6.75 13.52
C GLY A 259 8.77 -5.72 14.49
N PHE A 260 8.96 -5.97 15.79
CA PHE A 260 9.22 -5.00 16.86
C PHE A 260 9.96 -5.75 17.98
N GLU A 261 11.30 -5.65 17.99
CA GLU A 261 12.07 -5.65 19.25
C GLU A 261 12.26 -4.20 19.69
#